data_AF-A0A661BJZ9-F1
#
_entry.id   AF-A0A661BJZ9-F1
#
_cell.length_a   1.000
_cell.length_b   1.000
_cell.length_c   1.000
_cell.angle_alpha   90.00
_cell.angle_beta   90.00
_cell.angle_gamma   90.00
#
_symmetry.space_group_name_H-M   'P 1'
#
loop_
_entity.id
_entity.type
_entity.pdbx_description
1 polymer ?
#
loop_
_entity_poly.entity_id
_entity_poly.type
_entity_poly.pdbx_seq_one_letter_code
_entity_poly.pdbx_strand_id
1 'polypeptide(L)'
;DLVDDYVFREIDLVQVKGKHHATRIFSPVGPETDLGNAVKDRVASHNAALGHYYQREWDTAAEIFRELQSKLPEDPLYPFYLERLEGFRTNPPPEEWGGERRFILKR
;
A
#
# COMPACT_ATOMS: atom_id res chain seq x y z
N ASP A 1 -3.33 -19.38 -3.43
CA ASP A 1 -4.72 -18.91 -3.58
C ASP A 1 -5.14 -18.18 -2.33
N LEU A 2 -5.86 -17.06 -2.48
CA LEU A 2 -6.45 -16.36 -1.34
C LEU A 2 -7.60 -17.23 -0.79
N VAL A 3 -7.83 -17.16 0.52
CA VAL A 3 -8.94 -17.85 1.15
C VAL A 3 -10.22 -17.08 0.82
N ASP A 4 -11.19 -17.73 0.19
CA ASP A 4 -12.52 -17.18 -0.02
C ASP A 4 -13.13 -16.79 1.34
N ASP A 5 -13.87 -15.69 1.40
CA ASP A 5 -14.45 -15.10 2.64
C ASP A 5 -13.46 -14.45 3.62
N TYR A 6 -12.24 -14.12 3.19
CA TYR A 6 -11.30 -13.30 3.99
C TYR A 6 -11.08 -11.92 3.38
N VAL A 7 -11.01 -10.90 4.24
CA VAL A 7 -10.60 -9.57 3.83
C VAL A 7 -9.09 -9.44 3.94
N PHE A 8 -8.47 -8.92 2.87
CA PHE A 8 -7.04 -8.65 2.79
C PHE A 8 -6.79 -7.17 2.49
N ARG A 9 -5.66 -6.64 2.97
CA ARG A 9 -5.12 -5.35 2.53
C ARG A 9 -3.79 -5.54 1.84
N GLU A 10 -3.54 -4.79 0.77
CA GLU A 10 -2.22 -4.76 0.14
C GLU A 10 -1.25 -3.99 1.05
N ILE A 11 -0.03 -4.49 1.27
CA ILE A 11 0.97 -3.84 2.14
C ILE A 11 2.28 -3.53 1.43
N ASP A 12 2.49 -4.12 0.25
CA ASP A 12 3.68 -3.89 -0.55
C ASP A 12 3.48 -4.35 -2.00
N LEU A 13 4.28 -3.78 -2.89
CA LEU A 13 4.51 -4.28 -4.23
C LEU A 13 6.02 -4.47 -4.39
N VAL A 14 6.50 -5.70 -4.51
CA VAL A 14 7.94 -6.00 -4.54
C VAL A 14 8.39 -6.54 -5.88
N GLN A 15 9.57 -6.13 -6.34
CA GLN A 15 10.23 -6.74 -7.48
C GLN A 15 11.59 -7.29 -7.03
N VAL A 16 11.80 -8.58 -7.26
CA VAL A 16 13.08 -9.25 -6.98
C VAL A 16 13.96 -9.27 -8.23
N LYS A 17 15.28 -9.18 -8.04
CA LYS A 17 16.25 -9.27 -9.13
C LYS A 17 16.05 -10.58 -9.92
N GLY A 18 15.84 -10.46 -11.24
CA GLY A 18 15.65 -11.60 -12.15
C GLY A 18 14.21 -12.04 -12.37
N LYS A 19 13.22 -11.43 -11.70
CA LYS A 19 11.81 -11.55 -12.09
C LYS A 19 11.34 -10.25 -12.73
N HIS A 20 10.77 -10.37 -13.94
CA HIS A 20 10.25 -9.21 -14.66
C HIS A 20 8.97 -8.63 -14.04
N HIS A 21 8.17 -9.46 -13.36
CA HIS A 21 6.90 -9.06 -12.78
C HIS A 21 7.03 -8.74 -11.29
N ALA A 22 6.46 -7.61 -10.88
CA ALA A 22 6.30 -7.26 -9.47
C ALA A 22 5.24 -8.17 -8.82
N THR A 23 5.45 -8.52 -7.55
CA THR A 23 4.54 -9.33 -6.74
C THR A 23 3.90 -8.45 -5.68
N ARG A 24 2.57 -8.42 -5.65
CA ARG A 24 1.82 -7.80 -4.57
C ARG A 24 1.89 -8.65 -3.31
N ILE A 25 2.08 -8.00 -2.16
CA ILE A 25 2.06 -8.61 -0.84
C ILE A 25 0.81 -8.14 -0.13
N PHE A 26 0.07 -9.08 0.44
CA PHE A 26 -1.16 -8.81 1.18
C PHE A 26 -1.02 -9.28 2.62
N SER A 27 -1.64 -8.55 3.54
CA SER A 27 -1.86 -8.98 4.92
C SER A 27 -3.32 -9.36 5.11
N PRO A 28 -3.62 -10.52 5.73
CA PRO A 28 -4.98 -10.83 6.15
C PRO A 28 -5.44 -9.85 7.22
N VAL A 29 -6.71 -9.43 7.14
CA VAL A 29 -7.36 -8.58 8.14
C VAL A 29 -8.27 -9.42 9.03
N GLY A 30 -9.04 -10.33 8.44
CA GLY A 30 -9.93 -11.23 9.16
C GLY A 30 -11.00 -11.85 8.26
N PRO A 31 -11.76 -12.84 8.77
CA PRO A 31 -12.93 -13.37 8.08
C PRO A 31 -13.96 -12.27 7.83
N GLU A 32 -14.57 -12.24 6.65
CA GLU A 32 -15.48 -11.17 6.26
C GLU A 32 -16.68 -11.03 7.21
N THR A 33 -17.17 -12.16 7.73
CA THR A 33 -18.29 -12.24 8.69
C THR A 33 -17.98 -11.57 10.02
N ASP A 34 -16.70 -11.49 10.39
CA ASP A 34 -16.24 -11.03 11.70
C ASP A 34 -15.88 -9.53 11.67
N LEU A 35 -15.83 -8.93 10.48
CA LEU A 35 -15.45 -7.55 10.28
C LEU A 35 -16.68 -6.63 10.15
N GLY A 36 -16.74 -5.63 11.03
CA GLY A 36 -17.71 -4.55 10.89
C GLY A 36 -17.41 -3.64 9.70
N ASN A 37 -18.43 -2.92 9.23
CA ASN A 37 -18.33 -2.01 8.07
C ASN A 37 -17.17 -1.01 8.20
N ALA A 38 -16.94 -0.45 9.39
CA ALA A 38 -15.85 0.48 9.61
C ALA A 38 -14.46 -0.12 9.31
N VAL A 39 -14.25 -1.43 9.51
CA VAL A 39 -12.98 -2.08 9.14
C VAL A 39 -12.90 -2.23 7.62
N LYS A 40 -13.98 -2.70 6.99
CA LYS A 40 -14.06 -2.87 5.54
C LYS A 40 -13.84 -1.55 4.80
N ASP A 41 -14.43 -0.46 5.28
CA ASP A 41 -14.27 0.88 4.73
C ASP A 41 -12.80 1.35 4.81
N ARG A 42 -12.13 1.10 5.95
CA ARG A 42 -10.69 1.43 6.08
C ARG A 42 -9.82 0.63 5.12
N VAL A 43 -10.11 -0.66 4.92
CA VAL A 43 -9.40 -1.49 3.94
C VAL A 43 -9.62 -0.98 2.52
N ALA A 44 -10.85 -0.59 2.18
CA ALA A 44 -11.18 0.00 0.89
C ALA A 44 -10.44 1.32 0.66
N SER A 45 -10.46 2.24 1.65
CA SER A 45 -9.70 3.50 1.61
C SER A 45 -8.19 3.25 1.47
N HIS A 46 -7.64 2.27 2.19
CA HIS A 46 -6.22 1.91 2.10
C HIS A 46 -5.85 1.45 0.69
N ASN A 47 -6.64 0.55 0.10
CA ASN A 47 -6.40 0.06 -1.25
C ASN A 47 -6.58 1.18 -2.29
N ALA A 48 -7.51 2.11 -2.08
CA ALA A 48 -7.65 3.30 -2.93
C ALA A 48 -6.43 4.21 -2.86
N ALA A 49 -5.89 4.48 -1.65
CA ALA A 49 -4.67 5.26 -1.47
C ALA A 49 -3.48 4.63 -2.21
N LEU A 50 -3.35 3.29 -2.16
CA LEU A 50 -2.34 2.57 -2.94
C LEU A 50 -2.57 2.69 -4.46
N GLY A 51 -3.83 2.65 -4.91
CA GLY A 51 -4.17 2.91 -6.31
C GLY A 51 -3.67 4.26 -6.82
N HIS A 52 -3.92 5.33 -6.06
CA HIS A 52 -3.41 6.68 -6.35
C HIS A 52 -1.88 6.74 -6.30
N TYR A 53 -1.28 6.09 -5.29
CA TYR A 53 0.17 5.95 -5.18
C TYR A 53 0.78 5.28 -6.42
N TYR A 54 0.18 4.21 -6.96
CA TYR A 54 0.68 3.56 -8.18
C TYR A 54 0.50 4.40 -9.44
N GLN A 55 -0.50 5.29 -9.46
CA GLN A 55 -0.76 6.23 -10.56
C GLN A 55 0.02 7.54 -10.44
N ARG A 56 0.85 7.69 -9.40
CA ARG A 56 1.64 8.90 -9.14
C ARG A 56 0.82 10.13 -8.76
N GLU A 57 -0.38 9.91 -8.26
CA GLU A 57 -1.29 10.94 -7.75
C GLU A 57 -0.97 11.20 -6.27
N TRP A 58 0.21 11.79 -6.03
CA TRP A 58 0.82 11.87 -4.69
C TRP A 58 -0.02 12.59 -3.66
N ASP A 59 -0.64 13.70 -4.04
CA ASP A 59 -1.41 14.51 -3.11
C ASP A 59 -2.67 13.77 -2.67
N THR A 60 -3.39 13.16 -3.61
CA THR A 60 -4.57 12.33 -3.31
C THR A 60 -4.23 11.12 -2.46
N ALA A 61 -3.13 10.42 -2.77
CA ALA A 61 -2.65 9.31 -1.93
C ALA A 61 -2.31 9.78 -0.51
N ALA A 62 -1.60 10.91 -0.38
CA ALA A 62 -1.20 11.46 0.91
C ALA A 62 -2.39 11.90 1.76
N GLU A 63 -3.41 12.51 1.17
CA GLU A 63 -4.65 12.89 1.86
C GLU A 63 -5.31 11.68 2.51
N ILE A 64 -5.55 10.62 1.73
CA ILE A 64 -6.19 9.40 2.23
C ILE A 64 -5.33 8.73 3.31
N PHE A 65 -4.00 8.67 3.12
CA PHE A 65 -3.11 8.10 4.14
C PHE A 65 -3.08 8.91 5.45
N ARG A 66 -3.17 10.25 5.41
CA ARG A 66 -3.28 11.08 6.63
C ARG A 66 -4.60 10.83 7.35
N GLU A 67 -5.70 10.71 6.62
CA GLU A 67 -7.00 10.36 7.20
C GLU A 67 -6.96 8.98 7.88
N LEU A 68 -6.39 7.97 7.21
CA LEU A 68 -6.21 6.63 7.77
C LEU A 68 -5.30 6.64 9.00
N GLN A 69 -4.19 7.38 8.97
CA GLN A 69 -3.29 7.54 10.11
C GLN A 69 -4.00 8.17 11.31
N SER A 70 -4.85 9.18 11.10
CA SER A 70 -5.61 9.78 12.20
C SER A 70 -6.58 8.81 12.87
N LYS A 71 -7.08 7.81 12.13
CA LYS A 71 -8.01 6.78 12.60
C LYS A 71 -7.30 5.57 13.22
N LEU A 72 -6.06 5.32 12.81
CA LEU A 72 -5.23 4.17 13.19
C LEU A 72 -3.78 4.63 13.43
N PRO A 73 -3.53 5.44 14.48
CA PRO A 73 -2.22 6.05 14.72
C PRO A 73 -1.11 5.04 15.02
N GLU A 74 -1.46 3.85 15.48
CA GLU A 74 -0.54 2.75 15.77
C GLU A 74 -0.10 1.95 14.54
N ASP A 75 -0.76 2.11 13.39
CA ASP A 75 -0.41 1.37 12.18
C ASP A 75 0.82 2.00 11.49
N PRO A 76 1.95 1.27 11.38
CA PRO A 76 3.18 1.84 10.85
C PRO A 76 3.17 2.04 9.33
N LEU A 77 2.19 1.49 8.60
CA LEU A 77 2.16 1.64 7.15
C LEU A 77 1.94 3.09 6.72
N TYR A 78 1.06 3.82 7.40
CA TYR A 78 0.71 5.18 7.00
C TYR A 78 1.87 6.17 7.13
N PRO A 79 2.59 6.28 8.28
CA PRO A 79 3.76 7.15 8.35
C PRO A 79 4.83 6.75 7.32
N PHE A 80 5.02 5.45 7.07
CA PHE A 80 5.95 4.97 6.06
C PHE A 80 5.60 5.45 4.64
N TYR A 81 4.33 5.30 4.22
CA TYR A 81 3.91 5.77 2.90
C TYR A 81 3.97 7.29 2.76
N LEU A 82 3.62 8.02 3.82
CA LEU A 82 3.70 9.49 3.84
C LEU A 82 5.14 9.99 3.70
N GLU A 83 6.08 9.41 4.45
CA GLU A 83 7.52 9.75 4.31
C GLU A 83 8.02 9.52 2.88
N ARG A 84 7.59 8.41 2.27
CA ARG A 84 7.97 8.07 0.90
C ARG A 84 7.41 9.05 -0.13
N LEU A 85 6.14 9.45 0.03
CA LEU A 85 5.48 10.44 -0.82
C LEU A 85 6.18 11.80 -0.76
N GLU A 86 6.60 12.25 0.43
CA GLU A 86 7.39 13.47 0.59
C GLU A 86 8.76 13.34 -0.11
N GLY A 87 9.41 12.18 0.00
CA GLY A 87 10.65 11.88 -0.72
C GLY A 87 10.52 12.03 -2.24
N PHE A 88 9.40 11.59 -2.82
CA PHE A 88 9.14 11.69 -4.27
C PHE A 88 8.95 13.11 -4.77
N ARG A 89 8.57 14.06 -3.91
CA ARG A 89 8.54 15.47 -4.31
C ARG A 89 9.92 16.03 -4.59
N THR A 90 10.92 15.57 -3.83
CA THR A 90 12.31 16.03 -3.97
C THR A 90 13.07 15.21 -5.00
N ASN A 91 12.83 13.90 -5.04
CA ASN A 91 13.49 12.97 -5.94
C ASN A 91 12.44 12.05 -6.57
N PRO A 92 11.76 12.50 -7.63
CA PRO A 92 10.70 11.73 -8.25
C PRO A 92 11.26 10.42 -8.83
N PRO A 93 10.50 9.33 -8.74
CA PRO A 93 10.88 8.06 -9.34
C PRO A 93 10.90 8.18 -10.88
N PRO A 94 11.62 7.28 -11.57
CA PRO A 94 11.60 7.21 -13.03
C PRO A 94 10.17 7.09 -13.59
N GLU A 95 9.96 7.50 -14.83
CA GLU A 95 8.63 7.48 -15.47
C GLU A 95 8.02 6.07 -15.56
N GLU A 96 8.87 5.07 -15.76
CA GLU A 96 8.49 3.65 -15.83
C GLU A 96 8.23 3.00 -14.46
N TRP A 97 8.38 3.76 -13.37
CA TRP A 97 8.21 3.19 -12.04
C TRP A 97 6.74 2.87 -11.74
N GLY A 98 6.47 1.59 -11.47
CA GLY A 98 5.12 1.06 -11.25
C GLY A 98 4.74 0.94 -9.78
N GLY A 99 5.41 1.67 -8.89
CA GLY A 99 5.13 1.65 -7.45
C GLY A 99 5.96 0.67 -6.62
N GLU A 100 6.73 -0.19 -7.27
CA GLU A 100 7.39 -1.31 -6.62
C GLU A 100 8.56 -0.90 -5.72
N ARG A 101 8.76 -1.63 -4.63
CA ARG A 101 10.02 -1.70 -3.90
C ARG A 101 10.92 -2.71 -4.61
N ARG A 102 12.08 -2.25 -5.07
CA ARG A 102 13.11 -3.12 -5.65
C ARG A 102 14.03 -3.64 -4.57
N PHE A 103 13.89 -4.91 -4.21
CA PHE A 103 14.81 -5.57 -3.30
C PHE A 103 15.97 -6.17 -4.09
N ILE A 104 17.16 -5.56 -3.95
CA ILE A 104 18.41 -6.18 -4.39
C ILE A 104 18.86 -7.07 -3.24
N LEU A 105 18.45 -8.34 -3.25
CA LEU A 105 19.09 -9.34 -2.39
C LEU A 105 20.55 -9.45 -2.87
N LYS A 106 21.48 -8.85 -2.10
CA LYS A 106 22.90 -9.19 -2.24
C LYS A 106 23.03 -10.65 -1.82
N ARG A 107 23.50 -11.50 -2.75
CA ARG A 107 23.99 -12.83 -2.41
C ARG A 107 25.23 -12.70 -1.54
#